data_AF-A0A2G5X8D2-F1
#
_entry.id   AF-A0A2G5X8D2-F1
#
_cell.length_a   1.000
_cell.length_b   1.000
_cell.length_c   1.000
_cell.angle_alpha   90.00
_cell.angle_beta   90.00
_cell.angle_gamma   90.00
#
_symmetry.space_group_name_H-M   'P 1'
#
loop_
_entity.id
_entity.type
_entity.pdbx_description
1 polymer ?
#
loop_
_entity_poly.entity_id
_entity_poly.type
_entity_poly.pdbx_seq_one_letter_code
_entity_poly.pdbx_strand_id
1 'polypeptide(L)' 'MHYIMTFVWSFLLVAMLNYVAGSIGGTEFDFMAGVTVSIVLAVLVLIITAIIPNESPADV' A
#
# COMPACT_ATOMS: atom_id res chain seq x y z
N MET A 1 16.51 1.76 0.85
CA MET A 1 15.62 2.65 1.63
C MET A 1 14.20 2.65 1.07
N HIS A 2 14.02 2.70 -0.25
CA HIS A 2 12.69 2.74 -0.87
C HIS A 2 11.82 1.53 -0.53
N TYR A 3 12.35 0.29 -0.50
CA TYR A 3 11.56 -0.90 -0.13
C TYR A 3 10.90 -0.82 1.25
N ILE A 4 11.67 -0.41 2.27
CA ILE A 4 11.18 -0.26 3.65
C ILE A 4 10.17 0.89 3.72
N MET A 5 10.45 2.01 3.06
CA MET A 5 9.53 3.14 3.02
C MET A 5 8.24 2.83 2.27
N THR A 6 8.28 2.06 1.18
CA THR A 6 7.08 1.59 0.46
C THR A 6 6.20 0.79 1.40
N PHE A 7 6.76 -0.13 2.19
CA PHE A 7 6.00 -0.87 3.19
C PHE A 7 5.40 0.06 4.26
N VAL A 8 6.18 0.97 4.83
CA VAL A 8 5.70 1.91 5.85
C VAL A 8 4.53 2.76 5.33
N TRP A 9 4.63 3.28 4.10
CA TRP A 9 3.55 4.02 3.47
C TRP A 9 2.32 3.17 3.19
N SER A 10 2.50 1.97 2.62
CA SER A 10 1.41 1.02 2.41
C SER A 10 0.72 0.66 3.74
N PHE A 11 1.49 0.50 4.81
CA PHE A 11 0.97 0.23 6.15
C PHE A 11 0.12 1.36 6.70
N LEU A 12 0.62 2.59 6.67
CA LEU A 12 -0.13 3.74 7.17
C LEU A 12 -1.44 3.97 6.41
N LEU A 13 -1.40 3.87 5.07
CA LEU A 13 -2.59 4.05 4.23
C LEU A 13 -3.64 2.97 4.47
N VAL A 14 -3.22 1.70 4.56
CA VAL A 14 -4.14 0.58 4.80
C VAL A 14 -4.67 0.61 6.24
N ALA A 15 -3.86 0.96 7.23
CA ALA A 15 -4.33 1.10 8.61
C ALA A 15 -5.38 2.21 8.73
N MET A 16 -5.16 3.36 8.07
CA MET A 16 -6.15 4.44 8.00
C MET A 16 -7.42 3.99 7.28
N LEU A 17 -7.30 3.30 6.15
CA LEU A 17 -8.45 2.76 5.41
C LEU A 17 -9.24 1.78 6.26
N ASN A 18 -8.58 0.85 6.94
CA ASN A 18 -9.20 -0.13 7.81
C ASN A 18 -10.00 0.55 8.94
N TYR A 19 -9.41 1.59 9.55
CA TYR A 19 -10.09 2.38 10.57
C TYR A 19 -11.33 3.11 10.03
N VAL A 20 -11.19 3.82 8.89
CA VAL A 20 -12.29 4.60 8.30
C VAL A 20 -13.41 3.68 7.79
N ALA A 21 -13.07 2.63 7.05
CA ALA A 21 -14.03 1.65 6.53
C ALA A 21 -14.74 0.92 7.67
N GLY A 22 -14.02 0.54 8.73
CA GLY A 22 -14.62 -0.06 9.91
C GLY A 22 -15.58 0.87 10.64
N SER A 23 -15.19 2.14 10.81
CA SER A 23 -16.06 3.16 11.41
C SER A 23 -17.34 3.40 10.60
N ILE A 24 -17.29 3.31 9.27
CA ILE A 24 -18.47 3.45 8.41
C ILE A 24 -19.33 2.16 8.44
N GLY A 25 -18.68 1.00 8.44
CA GLY A 25 -19.34 -0.31 8.41
C GLY A 25 -19.84 -0.81 9.77
N GLY A 26 -19.53 -0.10 10.86
CA GLY A 26 -19.83 -0.55 12.22
C GLY A 26 -19.01 -1.77 12.65
N THR A 27 -17.85 -2.01 12.04
CA THR A 27 -16.93 -3.10 12.36
C THR A 27 -15.71 -2.58 13.11
N GLU A 28 -15.16 -3.39 14.00
CA GLU A 28 -13.95 -3.03 14.75
C GLU A 28 -12.70 -3.00 13.87
N PHE A 29 -11.68 -2.29 14.34
CA PHE A 29 -10.38 -2.24 13.68
C PHE A 29 -9.63 -3.57 13.87
N ASP A 30 -9.38 -4.29 12.77
CA ASP A 30 -8.55 -5.50 12.77
C ASP A 30 -7.11 -5.18 12.35
N PHE A 31 -6.20 -5.16 13.32
CA PHE A 31 -4.78 -4.88 13.07
C PHE A 31 -4.11 -5.91 12.15
N MET A 32 -4.40 -7.20 12.33
CA MET A 32 -3.73 -8.28 11.57
C MET A 32 -4.21 -8.31 10.12
N ALA A 33 -5.50 -8.08 9.89
CA ALA A 33 -6.03 -7.88 8.55
C ALA A 33 -5.37 -6.67 7.88
N GLY A 34 -5.27 -5.55 8.60
CA GLY A 34 -4.56 -4.34 8.15
C GLY A 34 -3.14 -4.64 7.70
N VAL A 35 -2.31 -5.25 8.56
CA VAL A 35 -0.92 -5.61 8.26
C VAL A 35 -0.82 -6.53 7.04
N THR A 36 -1.67 -7.56 6.96
CA THR A 36 -1.66 -8.51 5.84
C THR A 36 -1.93 -7.80 4.51
N VAL A 37 -2.96 -6.93 4.48
CA VAL A 37 -3.30 -6.14 3.28
C VAL A 37 -2.20 -5.15 2.95
N SER A 38 -1.53 -4.54 3.94
CA SER A 38 -0.39 -3.65 3.71
C SER A 38 0.79 -4.35 3.03
N ILE A 39 1.10 -5.59 3.41
CA ILE A 39 2.15 -6.39 2.77
C ILE A 39 1.77 -6.67 1.32
N VAL A 40 0.53 -7.08 1.06
CA VAL A 40 0.04 -7.34 -0.31
C VAL A 40 0.13 -6.08 -1.16
N LEU A 41 -0.32 -4.93 -0.64
CA LEU A 41 -0.24 -3.64 -1.34
C LEU A 41 1.22 -3.25 -1.63
N ALA A 42 2.12 -3.40 -0.66
CA ALA A 42 3.53 -3.07 -0.85
C ALA A 42 4.16 -3.93 -1.95
N VAL A 43 3.89 -5.23 -1.97
CA VAL A 43 4.36 -6.15 -3.02
C VAL A 43 3.82 -5.74 -4.39
N LEU A 44 2.54 -5.39 -4.50
CA LEU A 44 1.93 -4.91 -5.75
C LEU A 44 2.61 -3.65 -6.26
N VAL A 45 2.84 -2.65 -5.38
CA VAL A 45 3.53 -1.41 -5.75
C VAL A 45 4.94 -1.71 -6.26
N LEU A 46 5.68 -2.59 -5.60
CA LEU A 46 7.03 -2.95 -6.03
C LEU A 46 7.05 -3.66 -7.39
N ILE A 47 6.08 -4.53 -7.67
CA ILE A 47 5.94 -5.18 -8.97
C ILE A 47 5.65 -4.13 -10.06
N ILE A 48 4.71 -3.21 -9.80
CA ILE A 48 4.35 -2.14 -10.74
C ILE A 48 5.58 -1.28 -11.05
N THR A 49 6.32 -0.85 -10.01
CA THR A 49 7.55 -0.07 -10.19
C THR A 49 8.64 -0.83 -10.94
N ALA A 50 8.71 -2.16 -10.84
CA ALA A 50 9.69 -2.97 -11.57
C ALA A 50 9.36 -3.13 -13.06
N ILE A 51 8.08 -3.03 -13.43
CA ILE A 51 7.61 -3.23 -14.81
C ILE A 51 7.54 -1.90 -15.58
N ILE A 52 7.24 -0.78 -14.91
CA ILE A 52 7.17 0.54 -15.54
C ILE A 52 8.58 0.99 -15.96
N PRO A 53 8.83 1.24 -17.26
CA PRO A 53 10.10 1.77 -17.74
C PRO A 53 10.38 3.15 -17.14
N ASN A 54 11.64 3.43 -16.80
CA ASN A 54 12.06 4.72 -16.25
C ASN A 54 12.26 5.82 -17.32
N GLU A 55 12.06 5.51 -18.59
CA GLU A 55 12.18 6.48 -19.69
C GLU A 55 10.91 7.33 -19.82
N SER A 56 11.10 8.64 -19.91
CA SER A 56 10.00 9.57 -20.17
C SER A 56 9.51 9.38 -21.61
N PRO A 57 8.19 9.27 -21.87
CA PRO A 57 7.66 9.17 -23.23
C PRO A 57 7.98 10.37 -24.13
N ALA A 58 8.48 11.47 -23.56
CA ALA A 58 8.80 12.72 -24.28
C ALA A 58 10.24 12.76 -24.84
N ASP A 59 11.08 11.76 -24.53
CA ASP A 59 12.49 11.72 -24.95
C ASP A 59 12.73 10.88 -26.24
N VAL A 60 11.66 10.51 -26.97
CA VAL A 60 11.69 9.77 -28.24
C VAL A 60 11.15 10.57 -29.43
#